data_AF-A0A3M1P6M0-F1
#
_entry.id   AF-A0A3M1P6M0-F1
#
_cell.length_a   1.000
_cell.length_b   1.000
_cell.length_c   1.000
_cell.angle_alpha   90.00
_cell.angle_beta   90.00
_cell.angle_gamma   90.00
#
_symmetry.space_group_name_H-M   'P 1'
#
loop_
_entity.id
_entity.type
_entity.pdbx_description
1 polymer ?
#
loop_
_entity_poly.entity_id
_entity_poly.type
_entity_poly.pdbx_seq_one_letter_code
_entity_poly.pdbx_strand_id
1 'polypeptide(L)'
;KRDLLIDQLSELVDVRTTENEFGAVSVAVGGRFLVVETGVQKLALATQSASDLGPKVVFENGGQVADISNGTIKGLLDVRDENVTAYIDQLNQLAVAVTEQVNSLHRTGYNLSGTTGINFFDPNVSGAGDFAVSPEILNDVNLVAASDASGEAGNNNVALAIANLQDSKVMNDGTFTFNDFYNSLLSTVGAQTQEASFLKDSFSLTVQKLEFTRDSISGVSLDEEMTNLIEAQQAYTAATRVIATVEEMAQSVLNMV
;
A
#
# COMPACT_ATOMS: atom_id res chain seq x y z
N LYS A 1 -17.55 22.96 -2.22
CA LYS A 1 -16.14 22.88 -2.69
C LYS A 1 -15.16 22.49 -1.58
N ARG A 2 -15.24 23.10 -0.38
CA ARG A 2 -14.46 22.69 0.81
C ARG A 2 -14.65 21.21 1.15
N ASP A 3 -15.90 20.80 1.35
CA ASP A 3 -16.20 19.45 1.85
C ASP A 3 -15.83 18.39 0.81
N LEU A 4 -16.01 18.67 -0.49
CA LEU A 4 -15.50 17.82 -1.57
C LEU A 4 -13.97 17.61 -1.51
N LEU A 5 -13.19 18.63 -1.16
CA LEU A 5 -11.73 18.49 -1.03
C LEU A 5 -11.34 17.70 0.22
N ILE A 6 -12.15 17.77 1.29
CA ILE A 6 -11.98 16.96 2.49
C ILE A 6 -12.30 15.50 2.19
N ASP A 7 -13.38 15.23 1.45
CA ASP A 7 -13.75 13.89 0.98
C ASP A 7 -12.62 13.29 0.13
N GLN A 8 -12.11 14.04 -0.86
CA GLN A 8 -10.96 13.61 -1.69
C GLN A 8 -9.69 13.37 -0.86
N LEU A 9 -9.42 14.20 0.15
CA LEU A 9 -8.28 13.99 1.04
C LEU A 9 -8.45 12.72 1.88
N SER A 10 -9.68 12.40 2.30
CA SER A 10 -10.00 11.22 3.10
C SER A 10 -9.80 9.89 2.35
N GLU A 11 -9.87 9.91 1.01
CA GLU A 11 -9.51 8.75 0.17
C GLU A 11 -8.00 8.47 0.20
N LEU A 12 -7.19 9.51 0.40
CA LEU A 12 -5.72 9.41 0.38
C LEU A 12 -5.16 9.04 1.75
N VAL A 13 -5.66 9.69 2.81
CA VAL A 13 -5.16 9.56 4.18
C VAL A 13 -6.31 9.59 5.19
N ASP A 14 -6.08 9.06 6.39
CA ASP A 14 -7.04 9.24 7.47
C ASP A 14 -7.12 10.72 7.90
N VAL A 15 -8.30 11.31 7.70
CA VAL A 15 -8.57 12.71 8.03
C VAL A 15 -9.51 12.80 9.22
N ARG A 16 -9.22 13.71 10.15
CA ARG A 16 -10.15 14.15 11.19
C ARG A 16 -10.43 15.64 11.04
N THR A 17 -11.70 16.01 11.07
CA THR A 17 -12.13 17.41 10.95
C THR A 17 -12.79 17.90 12.22
N THR A 18 -12.58 19.18 12.54
CA THR A 18 -13.28 19.89 13.61
C THR A 18 -13.68 21.27 13.12
N GLU A 19 -14.96 21.61 13.19
CA GLU A 19 -15.49 22.92 12.82
C GLU A 19 -15.68 23.78 14.07
N ASN A 20 -15.26 25.04 14.01
CA ASN A 20 -15.46 25.99 15.11
C ASN A 20 -16.79 26.75 14.98
N GLU A 21 -17.13 27.56 15.99
CA GLU A 21 -18.37 28.36 16.04
C GLU A 21 -18.49 29.38 14.89
N PHE A 22 -17.38 29.70 14.22
CA PHE A 22 -17.31 30.62 13.08
C PHE A 22 -17.33 29.90 11.72
N GLY A 23 -17.52 28.57 11.69
CA GLY A 23 -17.56 27.77 10.47
C GLY A 23 -16.19 27.49 9.83
N ALA A 24 -15.09 27.77 10.53
CA ALA A 24 -13.76 27.40 10.07
C ALA A 24 -13.48 25.93 10.44
N VAL A 25 -13.00 25.16 9.47
CA VAL A 25 -12.69 23.73 9.63
C VAL A 25 -11.19 23.55 9.79
N SER A 26 -10.80 22.87 10.87
CA SER A 26 -9.44 22.36 11.04
C SER A 26 -9.38 20.90 10.62
N VAL A 27 -8.28 20.51 9.97
CA VAL A 27 -8.07 19.19 9.37
C VAL A 27 -6.79 18.59 9.94
N ALA A 28 -6.87 17.40 10.51
CA ALA A 28 -5.75 16.68 11.09
C ALA A 28 -5.54 15.31 10.45
N VAL A 29 -4.27 14.90 10.36
CA VAL A 29 -3.80 13.58 9.87
C VAL A 29 -2.73 13.09 10.83
N GLY A 30 -2.74 11.81 11.20
CA GLY A 30 -1.75 11.23 12.13
C GLY A 30 -1.62 12.01 13.45
N GLY A 31 -2.74 12.52 13.96
CA GLY A 31 -2.82 13.28 15.22
C GLY A 31 -2.28 14.72 15.17
N ARG A 32 -1.89 15.24 14.00
CA ARG A 32 -1.41 16.63 13.84
C ARG A 32 -2.22 17.39 12.81
N PHE A 33 -2.41 18.69 13.02
CA PHE A 33 -3.15 19.53 12.08
C PHE A 33 -2.34 19.78 10.80
N LEU A 34 -2.96 19.52 9.65
CA LEU A 34 -2.49 19.94 8.33
C LEU A 34 -3.08 21.29 7.94
N VAL A 35 -4.32 21.56 8.32
CA VAL A 35 -5.00 22.83 8.03
C VAL A 35 -5.63 23.35 9.30
N VAL A 36 -5.36 24.61 9.60
CA VAL A 36 -6.04 25.41 10.62
C VAL A 36 -6.36 26.78 10.02
N GLU A 37 -7.20 27.57 10.68
CA GLU A 37 -7.58 28.91 10.20
C GLU A 37 -6.38 29.81 9.87
N THR A 38 -5.28 29.66 10.63
CA THR A 38 -4.10 30.52 10.52
C THR A 38 -3.02 29.99 9.58
N GLY A 39 -3.16 28.78 8.99
CA GLY A 39 -2.13 28.24 8.11
C GLY A 39 -2.28 26.78 7.71
N VAL A 40 -1.34 26.36 6.84
CA VAL A 40 -1.28 25.01 6.29
C VAL A 40 0.11 24.42 6.54
N GLN A 41 0.14 23.15 6.96
CA GLN A 41 1.32 22.30 7.04
C GLN A 41 1.27 21.26 5.92
N LYS A 42 2.42 20.98 5.30
CA LYS A 42 2.53 19.99 4.22
C LYS A 42 3.11 18.67 4.71
N LEU A 43 2.76 17.62 3.99
CA LEU A 43 3.46 16.34 4.05
C LEU A 43 4.55 16.32 2.98
N ALA A 44 5.63 15.60 3.27
CA ALA A 44 6.75 15.37 2.38
C ALA A 44 7.13 13.88 2.41
N LEU A 45 7.98 13.48 1.46
CA LEU A 45 8.60 12.17 1.45
C LEU A 45 10.05 12.31 1.93
N ALA A 46 10.45 11.49 2.90
CA ALA A 46 11.81 11.47 3.41
C ALA A 46 12.27 10.03 3.68
N THR A 47 13.50 9.72 3.29
CA THR A 47 14.16 8.46 3.66
C THR A 47 14.61 8.56 5.11
N GLN A 48 14.13 7.67 5.97
CA GLN A 48 14.44 7.66 7.40
C GLN A 48 15.61 6.73 7.73
N SER A 49 15.72 5.62 7.00
CA SER A 49 16.83 4.67 7.09
C SER A 49 17.29 4.23 5.70
N ALA A 50 18.58 3.90 5.56
CA ALA A 50 19.12 3.27 4.35
C ALA A 50 18.56 1.86 4.12
N SER A 51 17.99 1.23 5.16
CA SER A 51 17.33 -0.08 5.09
C SER A 51 15.87 0.00 4.66
N ASP A 52 15.28 1.20 4.57
CA ASP A 52 13.89 1.34 4.13
C ASP A 52 13.78 1.00 2.64
N LEU A 53 12.76 0.22 2.24
CA LEU A 53 12.47 -0.04 0.83
C LEU A 53 12.06 1.22 0.05
N GLY A 54 11.75 2.31 0.75
CA GLY A 54 11.44 3.59 0.13
C GLY A 54 11.17 4.68 1.17
N PRO A 55 10.87 5.91 0.72
CA PRO A 55 10.66 7.03 1.62
C PRO A 55 9.42 6.84 2.49
N LYS A 56 9.45 7.38 3.70
CA LYS A 56 8.29 7.50 4.59
C LYS A 56 7.59 8.83 4.34
N VAL A 57 6.32 8.89 4.70
CA VAL A 57 5.58 10.15 4.72
C VAL A 57 5.89 10.88 6.02
N VAL A 58 6.37 12.11 5.92
CA VAL A 58 6.77 12.93 7.06
C VAL A 58 6.09 14.29 6.99
N PHE A 59 5.99 14.97 8.13
CA PHE A 59 5.63 16.39 8.15
C PHE A 59 6.82 17.22 7.69
N GLU A 60 6.60 18.08 6.68
CA GLU A 60 7.66 18.89 6.05
C GLU A 60 8.41 19.74 7.10
N ASN A 61 7.65 20.33 8.03
CA ASN A 61 8.21 21.03 9.18
C ASN A 61 8.50 20.05 10.33
N GLY A 62 9.77 19.68 10.46
CA GLY A 62 10.30 18.88 11.58
C GLY A 62 10.64 17.43 11.24
N GLY A 63 10.29 16.93 10.05
CA GLY A 63 10.71 15.62 9.55
C GLY A 63 10.19 14.41 10.32
N GLN A 64 9.23 14.61 11.22
CA GLN A 64 8.59 13.53 11.97
C GLN A 64 7.69 12.71 11.04
N VAL A 65 7.77 11.39 11.14
CA VAL A 65 6.90 10.47 10.39
C VAL A 65 5.44 10.74 10.73
N ALA A 66 4.61 10.83 9.69
CA ALA A 66 3.18 10.94 9.82
C ALA A 66 2.59 9.54 10.04
N ASP A 67 1.92 9.35 11.17
CA ASP A 67 1.25 8.09 11.52
C ASP A 67 -0.06 7.95 10.75
N ILE A 68 0.06 7.62 9.47
CA ILE A 68 -1.08 7.45 8.56
C ILE A 68 -1.64 6.05 8.77
N SER A 69 -2.89 5.98 9.22
CA SER A 69 -3.55 4.74 9.64
C SER A 69 -4.53 4.20 8.60
N ASN A 70 -4.93 5.01 7.62
CA ASN A 70 -5.92 4.61 6.60
C ASN A 70 -5.72 5.37 5.29
N GLY A 71 -6.55 5.04 4.29
CA GLY A 71 -6.52 5.64 2.97
C GLY A 71 -5.50 4.96 2.04
N THR A 72 -5.48 5.44 0.80
CA THR A 72 -4.64 4.88 -0.26
C THR A 72 -3.15 4.89 0.09
N ILE A 73 -2.68 5.94 0.79
CA ILE A 73 -1.28 6.02 1.20
C ILE A 73 -0.91 4.92 2.19
N LYS A 74 -1.76 4.63 3.20
CA LYS A 74 -1.52 3.51 4.13
C LYS A 74 -1.46 2.20 3.36
N GLY A 75 -2.41 1.94 2.46
CA GLY A 75 -2.42 0.71 1.65
C GLY A 75 -1.14 0.53 0.82
N LEU A 76 -0.61 1.61 0.24
CA LEU A 76 0.66 1.57 -0.48
C LEU A 76 1.86 1.31 0.45
N LEU A 77 1.85 1.89 1.65
CA LEU A 77 2.89 1.66 2.64
C LEU A 77 2.88 0.22 3.14
N ASP A 78 1.70 -0.37 3.38
CA ASP A 78 1.57 -1.77 3.85
C ASP A 78 2.06 -2.75 2.79
N VAL A 79 1.65 -2.55 1.53
CA VAL A 79 2.14 -3.37 0.43
C VAL A 79 3.66 -3.33 0.35
N ARG A 80 4.28 -2.14 0.45
CA ARG A 80 5.73 -2.00 0.33
C ARG A 80 6.47 -2.53 1.56
N ASP A 81 6.09 -2.06 2.74
CA ASP A 81 6.86 -2.21 3.97
C ASP A 81 6.57 -3.55 4.68
N GLU A 82 5.40 -4.16 4.44
CA GLU A 82 5.03 -5.44 5.04
C GLU A 82 5.02 -6.56 4.00
N ASN A 83 4.14 -6.50 3.00
CA ASN A 83 3.94 -7.61 2.06
C ASN A 83 5.16 -7.87 1.17
N VAL A 84 5.62 -6.84 0.44
CA VAL A 84 6.76 -6.97 -0.48
C VAL A 84 8.04 -7.27 0.27
N THR A 85 8.23 -6.68 1.46
CA THR A 85 9.38 -6.99 2.32
C THR A 85 9.38 -8.47 2.70
N ALA A 86 8.25 -9.02 3.14
CA ALA A 86 8.14 -10.45 3.45
C ALA A 86 8.40 -11.35 2.23
N TYR A 87 7.93 -10.96 1.04
CA TYR A 87 8.19 -11.73 -0.19
C TYR A 87 9.68 -11.72 -0.57
N ILE A 88 10.34 -10.57 -0.44
CA ILE A 88 11.78 -10.42 -0.67
C ILE A 88 12.55 -11.29 0.31
N ASP A 89 12.18 -11.30 1.59
CA ASP A 89 12.82 -12.14 2.60
C ASP A 89 12.70 -13.64 2.26
N GLN A 90 11.53 -14.09 1.80
CA GLN A 90 11.35 -15.47 1.35
C GLN A 90 12.21 -15.78 0.11
N LEU A 91 12.27 -14.89 -0.88
CA LEU A 91 13.14 -15.07 -2.04
C LEU A 91 14.63 -15.09 -1.65
N ASN A 92 15.03 -14.26 -0.70
CA ASN A 92 16.39 -14.24 -0.16
C ASN A 92 16.74 -15.57 0.50
N GLN A 93 15.85 -16.11 1.35
CA GLN A 93 16.04 -17.42 1.97
C GLN A 93 16.19 -18.54 0.94
N LEU A 94 15.38 -18.51 -0.13
CA LEU A 94 15.49 -19.49 -1.21
C LEU A 94 16.85 -19.39 -1.93
N ALA A 95 17.29 -18.18 -2.28
CA ALA A 95 18.56 -17.96 -2.96
C ALA A 95 19.77 -18.39 -2.13
N VAL A 96 19.77 -18.06 -0.83
CA VAL A 96 20.80 -18.48 0.12
C VAL A 96 20.82 -20.01 0.23
N ALA A 97 19.66 -20.65 0.41
CA ALA A 97 19.61 -22.10 0.55
C ALA A 97 20.05 -22.83 -0.74
N VAL A 98 19.67 -22.35 -1.92
CA VAL A 98 20.16 -22.91 -3.20
C VAL A 98 21.68 -22.79 -3.28
N THR A 99 22.23 -21.61 -2.93
CA THR A 99 23.67 -21.36 -2.90
C THR A 99 24.38 -22.35 -1.97
N GLU A 100 23.92 -22.46 -0.72
CA GLU A 100 24.54 -23.30 0.30
C GLU A 100 24.49 -24.78 -0.06
N GLN A 101 23.32 -25.29 -0.48
CA GLN A 101 23.16 -26.71 -0.78
C GLN A 101 23.94 -27.14 -2.03
N VAL A 102 23.91 -26.31 -3.08
CA VAL A 102 24.67 -26.60 -4.30
C VAL A 102 26.17 -26.48 -4.04
N ASN A 103 26.63 -25.45 -3.34
CA ASN A 103 28.04 -25.31 -2.99
C ASN A 103 28.53 -26.43 -2.08
N SER A 104 27.71 -26.86 -1.11
CA SER A 104 28.03 -27.99 -0.22
C SER A 104 28.37 -29.25 -1.02
N LEU A 105 27.55 -29.58 -2.03
CA LEU A 105 27.80 -30.73 -2.90
C LEU A 105 28.93 -30.48 -3.91
N HIS A 106 28.93 -29.34 -4.60
CA HIS A 106 29.92 -29.04 -5.64
C HIS A 106 31.35 -29.03 -5.08
N ARG A 107 31.56 -28.55 -3.85
CA ARG A 107 32.86 -28.56 -3.18
C ARG A 107 33.39 -29.98 -2.91
N THR A 108 32.55 -31.00 -2.87
CA THR A 108 32.98 -32.40 -2.74
C THR A 108 33.45 -33.02 -4.04
N GLY A 109 33.12 -32.40 -5.18
CA GLY A 109 33.44 -32.93 -6.50
C GLY A 109 34.85 -32.62 -6.96
N TYR A 110 35.22 -33.27 -8.06
CA TYR A 110 36.45 -33.05 -8.80
C TYR A 110 36.14 -32.55 -10.21
N ASN A 111 36.92 -31.60 -10.68
CA ASN A 111 36.89 -31.14 -12.06
C ASN A 111 37.81 -31.98 -12.98
N LEU A 112 37.89 -31.65 -14.28
CA LEU A 112 38.71 -32.39 -15.25
C LEU A 112 40.22 -32.41 -14.94
N SER A 113 40.70 -31.41 -14.19
CA SER A 113 42.10 -31.31 -13.75
C SER A 113 42.33 -31.92 -12.35
N GLY A 114 41.31 -32.51 -11.73
CA GLY A 114 41.37 -33.07 -10.38
C GLY A 114 41.33 -32.05 -9.25
N THR A 115 40.93 -30.80 -9.51
CA THR A 115 40.73 -29.78 -8.47
C THR A 115 39.38 -29.96 -7.79
N THR A 116 39.33 -29.71 -6.47
CA THR A 116 38.15 -29.85 -5.61
C THR A 116 37.98 -28.63 -4.70
N GLY A 117 36.89 -28.56 -3.93
CA GLY A 117 36.65 -27.49 -2.95
C GLY A 117 36.15 -26.17 -3.53
N ILE A 118 35.78 -26.14 -4.81
CA ILE A 118 35.34 -24.96 -5.55
C ILE A 118 33.86 -24.70 -5.31
N ASN A 119 33.47 -23.44 -5.13
CA ASN A 119 32.05 -23.05 -5.06
C ASN A 119 31.45 -22.88 -6.46
N PHE A 120 30.23 -23.36 -6.67
CA PHE A 120 29.50 -23.14 -7.92
C PHE A 120 28.87 -21.74 -7.95
N PHE A 121 28.19 -21.35 -6.88
CA PHE A 121 27.63 -20.01 -6.66
C PHE A 121 28.56 -19.17 -5.78
N ASP A 122 28.47 -17.84 -5.85
CA ASP A 122 29.22 -16.96 -4.94
C ASP A 122 28.89 -17.30 -3.48
N PRO A 123 29.87 -17.63 -2.62
CA PRO A 123 29.60 -17.97 -1.23
C PRO A 123 29.12 -16.79 -0.37
N ASN A 124 29.18 -15.56 -0.88
CA ASN A 124 28.79 -14.34 -0.16
C ASN A 124 27.37 -13.85 -0.53
N VAL A 125 26.57 -14.67 -1.20
CA VAL A 125 25.16 -14.36 -1.49
C VAL A 125 24.42 -14.09 -0.19
N SER A 126 23.82 -12.91 -0.09
CA SER A 126 22.98 -12.48 1.02
C SER A 126 21.48 -12.62 0.72
N GLY A 127 21.12 -12.80 -0.55
CA GLY A 127 19.74 -13.01 -0.97
C GLY A 127 19.57 -13.16 -2.48
N ALA A 128 18.35 -12.92 -2.96
CA ALA A 128 18.02 -13.05 -4.38
C ALA A 128 18.64 -11.92 -5.23
N GLY A 129 18.91 -10.76 -4.63
CA GLY A 129 19.44 -9.58 -5.33
C GLY A 129 20.90 -9.69 -5.76
N ASP A 130 21.69 -10.51 -5.06
CA ASP A 130 23.11 -10.77 -5.33
C ASP A 130 23.38 -12.23 -5.73
N PHE A 131 22.34 -13.01 -6.00
CA PHE A 131 22.44 -14.40 -6.42
C PHE A 131 23.21 -14.52 -7.75
N ALA A 132 24.40 -15.11 -7.69
CA ALA A 132 25.31 -15.20 -8.83
C ALA A 132 26.16 -16.47 -8.80
N VAL A 133 26.59 -16.91 -9.99
CA VAL A 133 27.62 -17.94 -10.16
C VAL A 133 28.96 -17.39 -9.65
N SER A 134 29.80 -18.26 -9.08
CA SER A 134 31.09 -17.84 -8.55
C SER A 134 31.99 -17.25 -9.65
N PRO A 135 32.76 -16.19 -9.37
CA PRO A 135 33.68 -15.60 -10.35
C PRO A 135 34.73 -16.60 -10.87
N GLU A 136 35.11 -17.59 -10.06
CA GLU A 136 36.04 -18.66 -10.46
C GLU A 136 35.48 -19.48 -11.62
N ILE A 137 34.23 -19.96 -11.49
CA ILE A 137 33.55 -20.75 -12.52
C ILE A 137 33.25 -19.92 -13.77
N LEU A 138 32.92 -18.63 -13.61
CA LEU A 138 32.70 -17.72 -14.73
C LEU A 138 33.97 -17.47 -15.55
N ASN A 139 35.13 -17.40 -14.89
CA ASN A 139 36.41 -17.20 -15.56
C ASN A 139 36.94 -18.48 -16.22
N ASP A 140 36.66 -19.65 -15.65
CA ASP A 140 37.02 -20.94 -16.24
C ASP A 140 35.96 -22.02 -15.98
N VAL A 141 35.20 -22.35 -17.03
CA VAL A 141 34.14 -23.36 -16.99
C VAL A 141 34.72 -24.77 -16.72
N ASN A 142 36.01 -25.00 -16.98
CA ASN A 142 36.63 -26.29 -16.65
C ASN A 142 36.76 -26.53 -15.14
N LEU A 143 36.44 -25.54 -14.31
CA LEU A 143 36.42 -25.66 -12.86
C LEU A 143 35.14 -26.31 -12.30
N VAL A 144 34.13 -26.58 -13.15
CA VAL A 144 32.93 -27.30 -12.74
C VAL A 144 33.28 -28.72 -12.28
N ALA A 145 32.96 -29.02 -11.02
CA ALA A 145 33.34 -30.22 -10.31
C ALA A 145 32.19 -31.25 -10.30
N ALA A 146 32.05 -32.00 -11.40
CA ALA A 146 30.91 -32.90 -11.62
C ALA A 146 31.15 -34.36 -11.17
N SER A 147 32.41 -34.76 -11.01
CA SER A 147 32.79 -36.13 -10.63
C SER A 147 32.98 -36.26 -9.11
N ASP A 148 32.70 -37.43 -8.53
CA ASP A 148 33.02 -37.74 -7.12
C ASP A 148 34.44 -38.32 -6.94
N ALA A 149 35.19 -38.55 -8.02
CA ALA A 149 36.55 -39.11 -8.00
C ALA A 149 37.51 -38.37 -8.94
N SER A 150 38.77 -38.23 -8.54
CA SER A 150 39.78 -37.54 -9.34
C SER A 150 40.15 -38.33 -10.61
N GLY A 151 40.14 -37.67 -11.76
CA GLY A 151 40.61 -38.24 -13.03
C GLY A 151 39.61 -39.13 -13.76
N GLU A 152 38.37 -39.23 -13.26
CA GLU A 152 37.30 -40.00 -13.92
C GLU A 152 36.53 -39.15 -14.93
N ALA A 153 37.12 -38.97 -16.11
CA ALA A 153 36.45 -38.28 -17.22
C ALA A 153 35.13 -38.98 -17.59
N GLY A 154 34.01 -38.26 -17.50
CA GLY A 154 32.65 -38.77 -17.80
C GLY A 154 31.84 -39.15 -16.57
N ASN A 155 32.44 -39.18 -15.37
CA ASN A 155 31.69 -39.35 -14.12
C ASN A 155 30.92 -38.06 -13.79
N ASN A 156 29.62 -38.19 -13.52
CA ASN A 156 28.69 -37.11 -13.25
C ASN A 156 27.92 -37.30 -11.92
N ASN A 157 28.43 -38.10 -10.99
CA ASN A 157 27.74 -38.44 -9.74
C ASN A 157 27.41 -37.22 -8.88
N VAL A 158 28.34 -36.24 -8.77
CA VAL A 158 28.09 -35.00 -8.01
C VAL A 158 27.08 -34.12 -8.73
N ALA A 159 27.17 -34.03 -10.07
CA ALA A 159 26.18 -33.31 -10.86
C ALA A 159 24.78 -33.93 -10.72
N LEU A 160 24.67 -35.27 -10.66
CA LEU A 160 23.43 -35.98 -10.41
C LEU A 160 22.92 -35.73 -8.98
N ALA A 161 23.80 -35.71 -7.98
CA ALA A 161 23.44 -35.37 -6.60
C ALA A 161 22.88 -33.94 -6.49
N ILE A 162 23.51 -32.97 -7.18
CA ILE A 162 23.01 -31.60 -7.29
C ILE A 162 21.64 -31.56 -7.97
N ALA A 163 21.44 -32.32 -9.05
CA ALA A 163 20.13 -32.41 -9.71
C ALA A 163 19.05 -32.97 -8.76
N ASN A 164 19.38 -33.95 -7.94
CA ASN A 164 18.47 -34.55 -6.95
C ASN A 164 18.12 -33.60 -5.77
N LEU A 165 18.82 -32.46 -5.61
CA LEU A 165 18.44 -31.46 -4.61
C LEU A 165 17.05 -30.87 -4.89
N GLN A 166 16.59 -30.84 -6.14
CA GLN A 166 15.26 -30.32 -6.48
C GLN A 166 14.13 -31.08 -5.77
N ASP A 167 14.34 -32.36 -5.49
CA ASP A 167 13.38 -33.28 -4.86
C ASP A 167 13.66 -33.46 -3.36
N SER A 168 14.79 -32.92 -2.88
CA SER A 168 15.24 -33.05 -1.50
C SER A 168 14.61 -31.99 -0.60
N LYS A 169 14.20 -32.40 0.60
CA LYS A 169 13.62 -31.48 1.58
C LYS A 169 14.73 -30.80 2.37
N VAL A 170 15.12 -29.62 1.92
CA VAL A 170 16.25 -28.84 2.47
C VAL A 170 15.83 -27.46 2.97
N MET A 171 14.58 -27.07 2.76
CA MET A 171 14.00 -25.81 3.20
C MET A 171 13.12 -26.00 4.44
N ASN A 172 12.95 -24.93 5.24
CA ASN A 172 12.04 -24.87 6.39
C ASN A 172 12.23 -26.06 7.35
N ASP A 173 13.42 -26.15 7.95
CA ASP A 173 13.84 -27.26 8.84
C ASP A 173 13.71 -28.66 8.21
N GLY A 174 13.97 -28.76 6.90
CA GLY A 174 13.94 -30.03 6.17
C GLY A 174 12.54 -30.55 5.87
N THR A 175 11.53 -29.66 5.86
CA THR A 175 10.15 -30.04 5.53
C THR A 175 9.81 -29.83 4.06
N PHE A 176 10.40 -28.82 3.42
CA PHE A 176 10.04 -28.35 2.07
C PHE A 176 11.18 -28.57 1.08
N THR A 177 10.84 -28.89 -0.17
CA THR A 177 11.76 -28.75 -1.31
C THR A 177 11.88 -27.28 -1.72
N PHE A 178 12.84 -26.95 -2.60
CA PHE A 178 12.92 -25.61 -3.18
C PHE A 178 11.64 -25.21 -3.92
N ASN A 179 11.05 -26.16 -4.67
CA ASN A 179 9.80 -25.95 -5.40
C ASN A 179 8.61 -25.75 -4.45
N ASP A 180 8.51 -26.54 -3.38
CA ASP A 180 7.44 -26.37 -2.38
C ASP A 180 7.50 -24.99 -1.72
N PHE A 181 8.70 -24.56 -1.37
CA PHE A 181 8.92 -23.24 -0.77
C PHE A 181 8.53 -22.10 -1.73
N TYR A 182 8.96 -22.18 -2.99
CA TYR A 182 8.59 -21.20 -4.01
C TYR A 182 7.07 -21.18 -4.29
N ASN A 183 6.45 -22.37 -4.39
CA ASN A 183 5.01 -22.48 -4.58
C ASN A 183 4.21 -21.97 -3.37
N SER A 184 4.74 -22.13 -2.16
CA SER A 184 4.14 -21.54 -0.95
C SER A 184 4.15 -20.02 -1.01
N LEU A 185 5.27 -19.39 -1.41
CA LEU A 185 5.34 -17.94 -1.63
C LEU A 185 4.29 -17.50 -2.67
N LEU A 186 4.22 -18.18 -3.83
CA LEU A 186 3.23 -17.89 -4.86
C LEU A 186 1.79 -18.02 -4.34
N SER A 187 1.53 -19.05 -3.54
CA SER A 187 0.22 -19.27 -2.91
C SER A 187 -0.12 -18.15 -1.92
N THR A 188 0.85 -17.69 -1.12
CA THR A 188 0.66 -16.56 -0.19
C THR A 188 0.34 -15.27 -0.94
N VAL A 189 1.10 -14.94 -1.99
CA VAL A 189 0.84 -13.75 -2.83
C VAL A 189 -0.56 -13.83 -3.44
N GLY A 190 -0.93 -14.99 -3.98
CA GLY A 190 -2.26 -15.22 -4.57
C GLY A 190 -3.39 -15.08 -3.54
N ALA A 191 -3.24 -15.68 -2.37
CA ALA A 191 -4.22 -15.61 -1.28
C ALA A 191 -4.39 -14.17 -0.78
N GLN A 192 -3.30 -13.45 -0.53
CA GLN A 192 -3.34 -12.05 -0.08
C GLN A 192 -3.94 -11.12 -1.14
N THR A 193 -3.64 -11.34 -2.41
CA THR A 193 -4.24 -10.57 -3.52
C THR A 193 -5.75 -10.82 -3.61
N GLN A 194 -6.18 -12.08 -3.48
CA GLN A 194 -7.58 -12.44 -3.52
C GLN A 194 -8.35 -11.86 -2.33
N GLU A 195 -7.75 -11.91 -1.13
CA GLU A 195 -8.31 -11.31 0.09
C GLU A 195 -8.43 -9.78 -0.05
N ALA A 196 -7.36 -9.11 -0.49
CA ALA A 196 -7.37 -7.66 -0.71
C ALA A 196 -8.41 -7.23 -1.75
N SER A 197 -8.57 -7.98 -2.84
CA SER A 197 -9.61 -7.72 -3.85
C SER A 197 -11.01 -7.87 -3.25
N PHE A 198 -11.25 -8.94 -2.50
CA PHE A 198 -12.54 -9.18 -1.85
C PHE A 198 -12.89 -8.07 -0.84
N LEU A 199 -11.92 -7.66 -0.02
CA LEU A 199 -12.10 -6.57 0.95
C LEU A 199 -12.36 -5.24 0.26
N LYS A 200 -11.62 -4.91 -0.81
CA LYS A 200 -11.85 -3.71 -1.63
C LYS A 200 -13.29 -3.66 -2.15
N ASP A 201 -13.78 -4.76 -2.72
CA ASP A 201 -15.14 -4.82 -3.26
C ASP A 201 -16.19 -4.65 -2.16
N SER A 202 -15.99 -5.32 -1.01
CA SER A 202 -16.87 -5.22 0.15
C SER A 202 -16.94 -3.80 0.73
N PHE A 203 -15.79 -3.14 0.88
CA PHE A 203 -15.72 -1.76 1.35
C PHE A 203 -16.30 -0.78 0.33
N SER A 204 -16.05 -0.98 -0.97
CA SER A 204 -16.63 -0.15 -2.04
C SER A 204 -18.16 -0.19 -2.02
N LEU A 205 -18.77 -1.38 -1.82
CA LEU A 205 -20.23 -1.50 -1.68
C LEU A 205 -20.75 -0.78 -0.42
N THR A 206 -19.99 -0.82 0.66
CA THR A 206 -20.34 -0.13 1.91
C THR A 206 -20.28 1.38 1.73
N VAL A 207 -19.23 1.91 1.10
CA VAL A 207 -19.09 3.34 0.78
C VAL A 207 -20.24 3.79 -0.11
N GLN A 208 -20.53 3.07 -1.20
CA GLN A 208 -21.66 3.40 -2.08
C GLN A 208 -22.99 3.47 -1.31
N LYS A 209 -23.26 2.52 -0.41
CA LYS A 209 -24.47 2.53 0.43
C LYS A 209 -24.54 3.77 1.34
N LEU A 210 -23.41 4.15 1.94
CA LEU A 210 -23.32 5.34 2.80
C LEU A 210 -23.51 6.62 1.99
N GLU A 211 -22.95 6.70 0.79
CA GLU A 211 -23.15 7.82 -0.14
C GLU A 211 -24.63 7.95 -0.51
N PHE A 212 -25.30 6.87 -0.92
CA PHE A 212 -26.75 6.92 -1.20
C PHE A 212 -27.56 7.38 0.02
N THR A 213 -27.18 6.94 1.22
CA THR A 213 -27.85 7.35 2.45
C THR A 213 -27.62 8.84 2.73
N ARG A 214 -26.38 9.30 2.62
CA ARG A 214 -26.02 10.72 2.76
C ARG A 214 -26.79 11.57 1.74
N ASP A 215 -26.80 11.17 0.49
CA ASP A 215 -27.46 11.89 -0.59
C ASP A 215 -29.00 11.87 -0.43
N SER A 216 -29.57 10.84 0.20
CA SER A 216 -31.00 10.82 0.54
C SER A 216 -31.39 11.76 1.70
N ILE A 217 -30.45 12.05 2.61
CA ILE A 217 -30.66 12.94 3.76
C ILE A 217 -30.30 14.39 3.40
N SER A 218 -29.20 14.57 2.65
CA SER A 218 -28.67 15.85 2.18
C SER A 218 -29.30 16.30 0.86
N GLY A 219 -30.00 15.40 0.17
CA GLY A 219 -30.75 15.71 -1.05
C GLY A 219 -31.91 16.61 -0.68
N VAL A 220 -31.75 17.90 -0.94
CA VAL A 220 -32.84 18.85 -0.85
C VAL A 220 -33.91 18.41 -1.83
N SER A 221 -35.09 18.08 -1.31
CA SER A 221 -36.24 17.79 -2.17
C SER A 221 -36.59 19.09 -2.91
N LEU A 222 -36.50 19.09 -4.25
CA LEU A 222 -36.96 20.20 -5.09
C LEU A 222 -38.40 20.60 -4.76
N ASP A 223 -39.21 19.64 -4.32
CA ASP A 223 -40.60 19.87 -3.92
C ASP A 223 -40.68 20.61 -2.57
N GLU A 224 -39.75 20.35 -1.63
CA GLU A 224 -39.66 21.04 -0.35
C GLU A 224 -39.04 22.44 -0.51
N GLU A 225 -38.01 22.59 -1.35
CA GLU A 225 -37.49 23.90 -1.75
C GLU A 225 -38.54 24.72 -2.52
N MET A 226 -39.32 24.09 -3.40
CA MET A 226 -40.43 24.73 -4.10
C MET A 226 -41.57 25.09 -3.14
N THR A 227 -41.87 24.25 -2.15
CA THR A 227 -42.85 24.56 -1.10
C THR A 227 -42.40 25.74 -0.27
N ASN A 228 -41.14 25.77 0.18
CA ASN A 228 -40.55 26.89 0.91
C ASN A 228 -40.50 28.17 0.07
N LEU A 229 -40.25 28.05 -1.24
CA LEU A 229 -40.26 29.17 -2.18
C LEU A 229 -41.68 29.70 -2.42
N ILE A 230 -42.68 28.82 -2.56
CA ILE A 230 -44.09 29.19 -2.65
C ILE A 230 -44.55 29.84 -1.34
N GLU A 231 -44.14 29.31 -0.18
CA GLU A 231 -44.45 29.88 1.12
C GLU A 231 -43.81 31.27 1.29
N ALA A 232 -42.54 31.43 0.92
CA ALA A 232 -41.86 32.73 0.92
C ALA A 232 -42.54 33.73 -0.05
N GLN A 233 -42.98 33.28 -1.23
CA GLN A 233 -43.75 34.10 -2.16
C GLN A 233 -45.12 34.48 -1.60
N GLN A 234 -45.84 33.55 -0.97
CA GLN A 234 -47.12 33.83 -0.33
C GLN A 234 -46.97 34.80 0.84
N ALA A 235 -45.97 34.61 1.69
CA ALA A 235 -45.64 35.51 2.79
C ALA A 235 -45.29 36.92 2.29
N TYR A 236 -44.49 37.03 1.21
CA TYR A 236 -44.18 38.32 0.59
C TYR A 236 -45.42 39.00 -0.01
N THR A 237 -46.28 38.23 -0.67
CA THR A 237 -47.53 38.74 -1.25
C THR A 237 -48.51 39.19 -0.16
N ALA A 238 -48.60 38.45 0.94
CA ALA A 238 -49.38 38.82 2.12
C ALA A 238 -48.84 40.09 2.78
N ALA A 239 -47.53 40.20 2.98
CA ALA A 239 -46.88 41.40 3.51
C ALA A 239 -47.12 42.62 2.61
N THR A 240 -47.04 42.46 1.29
CA THR A 240 -47.33 43.53 0.32
C THR A 240 -48.79 43.99 0.39
N ARG A 241 -49.74 43.07 0.56
CA ARG A 241 -51.16 43.42 0.77
C ARG A 241 -51.39 44.14 2.09
N VAL A 242 -50.72 43.71 3.17
CA VAL A 242 -50.79 44.42 4.46
C VAL A 242 -50.28 45.85 4.30
N ILE A 243 -49.15 46.05 3.62
CA ILE A 243 -48.62 47.39 3.32
C ILE A 243 -49.63 48.22 2.52
N ALA A 244 -50.20 47.65 1.45
CA ALA A 244 -51.21 48.34 0.64
C ALA A 244 -52.46 48.72 1.47
N THR A 245 -52.95 47.84 2.34
CA THR A 245 -54.08 48.17 3.22
C THR A 245 -53.73 49.24 4.25
N VAL A 246 -52.50 49.25 4.76
CA VAL A 246 -52.01 50.30 5.67
C VAL A 246 -51.89 51.64 4.93
N GLU A 247 -51.41 51.65 3.69
CA GLU A 247 -51.41 52.83 2.82
C GLU A 247 -52.82 53.35 2.54
N GLU A 248 -53.78 52.47 2.22
CA GLU A 248 -55.18 52.85 2.01
C GLU A 248 -55.83 53.41 3.29
N MET A 249 -55.57 52.80 4.44
CA MET A 249 -56.06 53.34 5.72
C MET A 249 -55.41 54.68 6.05
N ALA A 250 -54.11 54.85 5.81
CA ALA A 250 -53.42 56.13 6.00
C ALA A 250 -53.98 57.22 5.07
N GLN A 251 -54.24 56.89 3.81
CA GLN A 251 -54.85 57.80 2.85
C GLN A 251 -56.30 58.16 3.20
N SER A 252 -57.07 57.19 3.71
CA SER A 252 -58.45 57.42 4.17
C SER A 252 -58.49 58.34 5.40
N VAL A 253 -57.58 58.15 6.36
CA VAL A 253 -57.41 59.06 7.50
C VAL A 253 -57.00 60.46 7.04
N LEU A 254 -56.07 60.55 6.08
CA LEU A 254 -55.66 61.84 5.48
C LEU A 254 -56.80 62.55 4.73
N ASN A 255 -57.71 61.81 4.09
CA ASN A 255 -58.85 62.39 3.38
C ASN A 255 -60.05 62.72 4.29
N MET A 256 -60.02 62.29 5.56
CA MET A 256 -61.02 62.63 6.59
C MET A 256 -60.69 63.90 7.39
N VAL A 257 -59.49 64.47 7.19
CA VAL A 257 -59.04 65.75 7.78
C VAL A 257 -59.09 66.84 6.72
#